data_AF-A0A923Z3Q2-F1
#
_entry.id   AF-A0A923Z3Q2-F1
#
_cell.length_a   1.000
_cell.length_b   1.000
_cell.length_c   1.000
_cell.angle_alpha   90.00
_cell.angle_beta   90.00
_cell.angle_gamma   90.00
#
_symmetry.space_group_name_H-M   'P 1'
#
loop_
_entity.id
_entity.type
_entity.pdbx_description
1 polymer ?
#
loop_
_entity_poly.entity_id
_entity_poly.type
_entity_poly.pdbx_seq_one_letter_code
_entity_poly.pdbx_strand_id
1 'polypeptide(L)'
;MTEIDQRYLVQQRKCEASDKDVPVFARAMTSKEGVFEGVSFIRNKDKASLLTLEQAQQVIAWAEKKPLAKSYITTIICKGQ
;
A
#
# COMPACT_ATOMS: atom_id res chain seq x y z
N MET A 1 -14.30 18.65 -14.42
CA MET A 1 -13.54 19.11 -13.23
C MET A 1 -14.33 18.62 -12.03
N THR A 2 -13.92 17.66 -11.24
CA THR A 2 -12.59 17.14 -10.94
C THR A 2 -12.77 15.68 -10.55
N GLU A 3 -12.21 14.75 -11.31
CA GLU A 3 -11.73 13.51 -10.68
C GLU A 3 -10.73 14.01 -9.64
N ILE A 4 -11.21 14.13 -8.40
CA ILE A 4 -10.40 14.54 -7.27
C ILE A 4 -9.24 13.56 -7.33
N ASP A 5 -8.02 14.06 -7.54
CA ASP A 5 -6.78 13.30 -7.55
C ASP A 5 -6.58 12.75 -6.12
N GLN A 6 -7.46 11.83 -5.73
CA GLN A 6 -7.51 11.23 -4.42
C GLN A 6 -6.29 10.34 -4.36
N ARG A 7 -5.30 10.81 -3.62
CA ARG A 7 -4.08 10.07 -3.36
C ARG A 7 -4.35 9.08 -2.24
N TYR A 8 -4.36 7.81 -2.61
CA TYR A 8 -4.51 6.72 -1.69
C TYR A 8 -3.14 6.23 -1.25
N LEU A 9 -3.06 5.83 0.02
CA LEU A 9 -1.95 5.07 0.56
C LEU A 9 -2.49 3.68 0.87
N VAL A 10 -1.66 2.66 0.68
CA VAL A 10 -2.02 1.32 1.17
C VAL A 10 -1.24 1.06 2.43
N GLN A 11 -1.93 0.70 3.50
CA GLN A 11 -1.35 0.31 4.77
C GLN A 11 -1.45 -1.21 4.92
N GLN A 12 -0.43 -1.82 5.50
CA GLN A 12 -0.45 -3.21 5.90
C GLN A 12 -0.04 -3.31 7.37
N ARG A 13 -0.75 -4.11 8.14
CA ARG A 13 -0.46 -4.39 9.55
C ARG A 13 -0.64 -5.88 9.84
N LYS A 14 -0.01 -6.43 10.87
CA LYS A 14 -0.29 -7.80 11.28
C LYS A 14 -1.70 -7.92 11.85
N CYS A 15 -2.31 -9.08 11.64
CA CYS A 15 -3.60 -9.42 12.25
C CYS A 15 -3.44 -9.58 13.77
N GLU A 16 -2.41 -10.32 14.19
CA GLU A 16 -2.00 -10.46 15.59
C GLU A 16 -0.91 -9.44 15.91
N ALA A 17 -1.29 -8.16 15.98
CA ALA A 17 -0.36 -7.09 16.32
C ALA A 17 -0.02 -7.13 17.82
N SER A 18 1.26 -7.25 18.16
CA SER A 18 1.77 -6.93 19.50
C SER A 18 2.02 -5.41 19.62
N ASP A 19 2.22 -4.87 20.82
CA ASP A 19 2.57 -3.45 21.05
C ASP A 19 3.79 -2.94 20.24
N LYS A 20 4.61 -3.85 19.73
CA LYS A 20 5.80 -3.54 18.92
C LYS A 20 5.56 -3.56 17.41
N ASP A 21 4.41 -4.07 16.95
CA ASP A 21 4.08 -4.16 15.53
C ASP A 21 3.49 -2.85 15.04
N VAL A 22 4.34 -2.04 14.43
CA VAL A 22 3.92 -0.80 13.76
C VAL A 22 3.37 -1.10 12.37
N PRO A 23 2.34 -0.36 11.91
CA PRO A 23 1.84 -0.49 10.55
C PRO A 23 2.90 -0.06 9.55
N VAL A 24 2.91 -0.72 8.40
CA VAL A 24 3.75 -0.42 7.25
C VAL A 24 2.90 0.10 6.10
N PHE A 25 3.51 0.84 5.19
CA PHE A 25 2.88 1.53 4.08
C PHE A 25 3.48 1.05 2.77
N ALA A 26 2.65 0.95 1.75
CA ALA A 26 3.05 0.51 0.44
C ALA A 26 3.86 1.57 -0.30
N ARG A 27 5.01 1.14 -0.81
CA ARG A 27 5.80 1.85 -1.80
C ARG A 27 5.79 1.02 -3.08
N ALA A 28 4.91 1.39 -4.01
CA ALA A 28 4.88 0.78 -5.33
C ALA A 28 6.20 1.07 -6.05
N MET A 29 6.78 0.03 -6.62
CA MET A 29 7.98 0.09 -7.45
C MET A 29 7.53 -0.06 -8.89
N THR A 30 7.77 1.00 -9.67
CA THR A 30 7.52 1.02 -11.10
C THR A 30 8.85 1.07 -11.85
N SER A 31 8.95 0.36 -12.97
CA SER A 31 10.09 0.45 -13.87
C SER A 31 10.23 1.86 -14.46
N LYS A 32 11.34 2.11 -15.17
CA LYS A 32 11.53 3.32 -15.97
C LYS A 32 10.46 3.52 -17.05
N GLU A 33 9.80 2.45 -17.48
CA GLU A 33 8.69 2.47 -18.46
C GLU A 33 7.31 2.64 -17.80
N GLY A 34 7.25 2.83 -16.48
CA GLY A 34 5.98 3.00 -15.75
C GLY A 34 5.23 1.69 -15.43
N VAL A 35 5.81 0.53 -15.75
CA VAL A 35 5.25 -0.79 -15.44
C VAL A 35 5.35 -1.09 -13.95
N PHE A 36 4.29 -1.59 -13.33
CA PHE A 36 4.30 -2.05 -11.94
C PHE A 36 5.12 -3.34 -11.80
N GLU A 37 6.23 -3.28 -11.07
CA GLU A 37 7.09 -4.46 -10.84
C GLU A 37 6.86 -5.09 -9.46
N GLY A 38 6.34 -4.30 -8.51
CA GLY A 38 5.99 -4.81 -7.20
C GLY A 38 5.75 -3.72 -6.19
N VAL A 39 5.67 -4.12 -4.93
CA VAL A 39 5.47 -3.21 -3.81
C VAL A 39 6.39 -3.60 -2.66
N SER A 40 6.97 -2.59 -2.03
CA SER A 40 7.70 -2.74 -0.78
C SER A 40 6.91 -2.10 0.35
N PHE A 41 6.78 -2.79 1.47
CA PHE A 41 6.13 -2.25 2.66
C PHE A 41 7.16 -1.60 3.59
N ILE A 42 6.99 -0.32 3.88
CA ILE A 42 7.93 0.49 4.67
C ILE A 42 7.23 1.09 5.90
N ARG A 43 7.95 1.26 7.01
CA ARG A 43 7.35 1.86 8.24
C ARG A 43 7.13 3.37 8.13
N ASN A 44 7.83 4.03 7.21
CA ASN A 44 7.77 5.47 7.04
C ASN A 44 6.64 5.86 6.06
N LYS A 45 5.60 6.50 6.58
CA LYS A 45 4.44 6.96 5.80
C LYS A 45 4.80 8.01 4.76
N ASP A 46 5.72 8.93 5.06
CA ASP A 46 6.09 10.03 4.16
C ASP A 46 6.85 9.58 2.92
N LYS A 47 7.45 8.39 2.96
CA LYS A 47 8.11 7.75 1.81
C LYS A 47 7.21 6.78 1.05
N ALA A 48 5.96 6.63 1.47
CA ALA A 48 5.00 5.73 0.82
C ALA A 48 4.56 6.31 -0.52
N SER A 49 4.25 5.43 -1.47
CA SER A 49 3.79 5.88 -2.79
C SER A 49 2.35 6.35 -2.68
N LEU A 50 2.07 7.55 -3.20
CA LEU A 50 0.71 8.07 -3.35
C LEU A 50 0.11 7.48 -4.63
N LEU A 51 -0.85 6.57 -4.46
CA LEU A 51 -1.41 5.74 -5.51
C LEU A 51 -2.79 6.25 -5.92
N THR A 52 -3.17 6.02 -7.17
CA THR A 52 -4.58 6.07 -7.57
C THR A 52 -5.34 4.88 -6.98
N LEU A 53 -6.67 4.90 -7.05
CA LEU A 53 -7.49 3.79 -6.56
C LEU A 53 -7.12 2.46 -7.25
N GLU A 54 -6.92 2.50 -8.57
CA GLU A 54 -6.51 1.33 -9.36
C GLU A 54 -5.15 0.78 -8.92
N GLN A 55 -4.16 1.65 -8.74
CA GLN A 55 -2.84 1.25 -8.25
C GLN A 55 -2.88 0.70 -6.82
N ALA A 56 -3.72 1.28 -5.96
CA ALA A 56 -3.93 0.78 -4.60
C ALA A 56 -4.56 -0.62 -4.60
N GLN A 57 -5.52 -0.88 -5.50
CA GLN A 57 -6.09 -2.20 -5.72
C GLN A 57 -5.03 -3.20 -6.23
N GLN A 58 -4.17 -2.80 -7.16
CA GLN A 58 -3.06 -3.65 -7.64
C GLN A 58 -2.10 -4.03 -6.50
N VAL A 59 -1.81 -3.09 -5.60
CA VAL A 59 -0.98 -3.34 -4.42
C VAL A 59 -1.64 -4.35 -3.47
N ILE A 60 -2.95 -4.24 -3.23
CA ILE A 60 -3.68 -5.22 -2.42
C ILE A 60 -3.62 -6.60 -3.05
N ALA A 61 -3.96 -6.71 -4.34
CA ALA A 61 -3.91 -7.98 -5.06
C ALA A 61 -2.50 -8.59 -5.06
N TRP A 62 -1.45 -7.77 -5.11
CA TRP A 62 -0.07 -8.25 -4.97
C TRP A 62 0.23 -8.74 -3.55
N ALA A 63 -0.22 -8.01 -2.53
CA ALA A 63 -0.04 -8.36 -1.13
C ALA A 63 -0.73 -9.68 -0.78
N GLU A 64 -1.93 -9.93 -1.32
CA GLU A 64 -2.69 -11.16 -1.14
C GLU A 64 -2.02 -12.39 -1.76
N LYS A 65 -1.20 -12.20 -2.80
CA LYS A 65 -0.42 -13.28 -3.42
C LYS A 65 0.81 -13.70 -2.60
N LYS A 66 1.17 -12.97 -1.54
CA LYS A 66 2.32 -13.32 -0.71
C LYS A 66 1.99 -14.47 0.25
N PRO A 67 2.96 -15.36 0.52
CA PRO A 67 2.74 -16.55 1.37
C PRO A 67 2.25 -16.19 2.78
N LEU A 68 2.63 -15.01 3.29
CA LEU A 68 2.21 -14.53 4.60
C LEU A 68 0.97 -13.64 4.57
N ALA A 69 0.29 -13.48 3.43
CA ALA A 69 -0.86 -12.57 3.29
C ALA A 69 -1.91 -12.75 4.39
N LYS A 70 -2.19 -14.00 4.79
CA LYS A 70 -3.17 -14.32 5.85
C LYS A 70 -2.81 -13.75 7.23
N SER A 71 -1.52 -13.50 7.49
CA SER A 71 -1.04 -12.93 8.74
C SER A 71 -1.11 -11.40 8.77
N TYR A 72 -1.42 -10.76 7.64
CA TYR A 72 -1.42 -9.31 7.51
C TYR A 72 -2.74 -8.79 6.92
N ILE A 73 -3.27 -7.73 7.52
CA ILE A 73 -4.41 -6.99 7.01
C ILE A 73 -3.87 -5.84 6.16
N THR A 74 -4.22 -5.82 4.89
CA THR A 74 -3.87 -4.76 3.94
C THR A 74 -5.10 -3.90 3.66
N THR A 75 -5.02 -2.59 3.84
CA THR A 75 -6.15 -1.66 3.76
C THR A 75 -5.76 -0.41 2.99
N ILE A 76 -6.66 0.07 2.12
CA ILE A 76 -6.49 1.37 1.47
C ILE A 76 -6.89 2.46 2.46
N ILE A 77 -6.00 3.39 2.73
CA ILE A 77 -6.26 4.59 3.51
C ILE A 77 -6.18 5.80 2.58
N CYS A 78 -7.20 6.65 2.58
CA CYS A 78 -7.15 7.89 1.81
C CYS A 78 -6.29 8.90 2.58
N LYS A 79 -5.34 9.57 1.93
CA LYS A 79 -4.86 10.84 2.49
C LYS A 79 -5.99 11.83 2.19
N GLY A 80 -6.86 12.07 3.18
CA GLY A 80 -7.89 13.10 3.09
C GLY A 80 -7.24 14.43 2.70
N GLN A 81 -7.96 15.17 1.86
CA GLN A 81 -7.65 16.52 1.36
C GLN A 81 -7.05 17.45 2.41
#